data_AF-A0A3D0CDN0-F1
#
_entry.id   AF-A0A3D0CDN0-F1
#
_cell.length_a   1.000
_cell.length_b   1.000
_cell.length_c   1.000
_cell.angle_alpha   90.00
_cell.angle_beta   90.00
_cell.angle_gamma   90.00
#
_symmetry.space_group_name_H-M   'P 1'
#
loop_
_entity.id
_entity.type
_entity.pdbx_description
1 polymer ?
#
loop_
_entity_poly.entity_id
_entity_poly.type
_entity_poly.pdbx_seq_one_letter_code
_entity_poly.pdbx_strand_id
1 'polypeptide(L)'
;MMQITDLKTEQKIPPLLRLGFRPFFLSGALFSVFAITLWLLMYKGTISLSPLGGGYWWHIHEMIFGFGGAIIAGFLLTAVQNWTGVRGAQGNALLALFLLWLAGRLVLIMPDLLGPTLTSLIDLLFLPTVAYVLAKPIIAMKQYRNLFFVPLLALFTIANLEMNLAIHYPTTFNSVYSGYAGVMLVTFLMSVMAGRVAPMFTANGTKTPKASPLPWLDKAANGSIGIAMFSLLLQPVVGFSAT
;
A
#
# COMPACT_ATOMS: atom_id res chain seq x y z
N MET A 1 -15.60 27.18 -3.30
CA MET A 1 -16.23 27.11 -4.64
C MET A 1 -16.45 25.63 -4.95
N MET A 2 -17.70 25.18 -5.03
CA MET A 2 -17.99 23.76 -5.34
C MET A 2 -17.51 23.51 -6.78
N GLN A 3 -16.59 22.57 -6.98
CA GLN A 3 -16.05 22.26 -8.30
C GLN A 3 -17.16 21.55 -9.09
N ILE A 4 -18.04 22.30 -9.76
CA ILE A 4 -19.11 21.72 -10.57
C ILE A 4 -18.46 21.13 -11.81
N THR A 5 -18.52 19.81 -11.91
CA THR A 5 -17.90 19.07 -12.99
C THR A 5 -18.90 18.87 -14.12
N ASP A 6 -18.49 19.20 -15.34
CA ASP A 6 -19.29 18.88 -16.52
C ASP A 6 -19.35 17.37 -16.71
N LEU A 7 -20.55 16.81 -16.54
CA LEU A 7 -20.88 15.40 -16.75
C LEU A 7 -20.40 14.87 -18.10
N LYS A 8 -20.48 15.67 -19.18
CA LYS A 8 -20.00 15.26 -20.50
C LYS A 8 -18.49 15.07 -20.52
N THR A 9 -17.76 15.88 -19.76
CA THR A 9 -16.31 15.79 -19.63
C THR A 9 -15.90 14.58 -18.78
N GLU A 10 -16.64 14.26 -17.71
CA GLU A 10 -16.39 13.06 -16.90
C GLU A 10 -16.71 11.75 -17.64
N GLN A 11 -17.76 11.75 -18.46
CA GLN A 11 -18.17 10.57 -19.21
C GLN A 11 -17.12 10.13 -20.26
N LYS A 12 -16.31 11.07 -20.77
CA LYS A 12 -15.19 10.78 -21.68
C LYS A 12 -14.08 9.95 -21.02
N ILE A 13 -13.92 10.04 -19.70
CA ILE A 13 -12.92 9.23 -18.98
C ILE A 13 -13.46 7.80 -18.86
N PRO A 14 -12.68 6.77 -19.24
CA PRO A 14 -13.06 5.37 -19.07
C PRO A 14 -13.51 5.10 -17.62
N PRO A 15 -14.59 4.34 -17.37
CA PRO A 15 -15.14 4.15 -16.02
C PRO A 15 -14.11 3.69 -14.99
N LEU A 16 -13.16 2.83 -15.36
CA LEU A 16 -12.10 2.37 -14.48
C LEU A 16 -11.10 3.47 -14.10
N LEU A 17 -10.94 4.53 -14.90
CA LEU A 17 -9.95 5.58 -14.66
C LEU A 17 -10.55 6.84 -14.02
N ARG A 18 -11.78 6.78 -13.51
CA ARG A 18 -12.46 7.94 -12.90
C ARG A 18 -12.06 8.19 -11.44
N LEU A 19 -11.79 7.13 -10.69
CA LEU A 19 -11.47 7.20 -9.26
C LEU A 19 -10.47 6.11 -8.88
N GLY A 20 -9.55 6.44 -7.97
CA GLY A 20 -8.43 5.59 -7.58
C GLY A 20 -8.85 4.20 -7.10
N PHE A 21 -9.96 4.04 -6.38
CA PHE A 21 -10.36 2.72 -5.89
C PHE A 21 -10.74 1.76 -7.04
N ARG A 22 -11.21 2.26 -8.18
CA ARG A 22 -11.79 1.41 -9.23
C ARG A 22 -10.77 0.46 -9.87
N PRO A 23 -9.63 0.93 -10.42
CA PRO A 23 -8.66 0.03 -11.00
C PRO A 23 -7.90 -0.74 -9.92
N PHE A 24 -7.57 -0.10 -8.79
CA PHE A 24 -6.75 -0.72 -7.75
C PHE A 24 -7.50 -1.76 -6.91
N PHE A 25 -8.76 -1.55 -6.53
CA PHE A 25 -9.49 -2.56 -5.75
C PHE A 25 -9.85 -3.76 -6.62
N LEU A 26 -10.33 -3.51 -7.85
CA LEU A 26 -10.66 -4.59 -8.78
C LEU A 26 -9.41 -5.42 -9.11
N SER A 27 -8.34 -4.75 -9.55
CA SER A 27 -7.12 -5.46 -9.96
C SER A 27 -6.39 -6.06 -8.76
N GLY A 28 -6.40 -5.40 -7.59
CA GLY A 28 -5.84 -5.96 -6.36
C GLY A 28 -6.56 -7.22 -5.91
N ALA A 29 -7.90 -7.25 -5.96
CA ALA A 29 -8.70 -8.43 -5.62
C ALA A 29 -8.48 -9.58 -6.62
N LEU A 30 -8.45 -9.29 -7.93
CA LEU A 30 -8.12 -10.31 -8.93
C LEU A 30 -6.69 -10.82 -8.74
N PHE A 31 -5.75 -9.90 -8.55
CA PHE A 31 -4.34 -10.21 -8.34
C PHE A 31 -4.12 -11.09 -7.12
N SER A 32 -4.79 -10.84 -5.99
CA SER A 32 -4.61 -11.68 -4.79
C SER A 32 -5.06 -13.13 -5.03
N VAL A 33 -6.17 -13.33 -5.75
CA VAL A 33 -6.63 -14.67 -6.15
C VAL A 33 -5.59 -15.35 -7.04
N PHE A 34 -5.10 -14.66 -8.07
CA PHE A 34 -4.05 -15.21 -8.95
C PHE A 34 -2.75 -15.50 -8.19
N ALA A 35 -2.27 -14.58 -7.37
CA ALA A 35 -1.00 -14.70 -6.68
C ALA A 35 -1.02 -15.83 -5.64
N ILE A 36 -2.11 -15.96 -4.86
CA ILE A 36 -2.26 -17.08 -3.92
C ILE A 36 -2.34 -18.42 -4.66
N THR A 37 -3.11 -18.49 -5.75
CA THR A 37 -3.23 -19.72 -6.55
C THR A 37 -1.88 -20.13 -7.12
N LEU A 38 -1.14 -19.17 -7.69
CA LEU A 38 0.17 -19.43 -8.26
C LEU A 38 1.18 -19.86 -7.20
N TRP A 39 1.18 -19.19 -6.04
CA TRP A 39 2.03 -19.57 -4.92
C TRP A 39 1.71 -20.97 -4.41
N LEU A 40 0.43 -21.36 -4.29
CA LEU A 40 0.05 -22.71 -3.88
C LEU A 40 0.53 -23.78 -4.87
N LEU A 41 0.50 -23.49 -6.17
CA LEU A 41 1.04 -24.39 -7.19
C LEU A 41 2.56 -24.53 -7.10
N MET A 42 3.27 -23.42 -6.85
CA MET A 42 4.73 -23.44 -6.59
C MET A 42 5.05 -24.23 -5.32
N TYR A 43 4.32 -23.96 -4.23
CA TYR A 43 4.51 -24.61 -2.93
C TYR A 43 4.30 -26.13 -3.00
N LYS A 44 3.33 -26.59 -3.80
CA LYS A 44 3.10 -28.02 -4.07
C LYS A 44 4.10 -28.64 -5.03
N GLY A 45 4.95 -27.85 -5.68
CA GLY A 45 5.85 -28.32 -6.75
C GLY A 45 5.13 -28.68 -8.05
N THR A 46 3.86 -28.28 -8.23
CA THR A 46 3.11 -28.53 -9.48
C THR A 46 3.66 -27.71 -10.65
N ILE A 47 4.23 -26.53 -10.36
CA ILE A 47 4.88 -25.67 -11.35
C ILE A 47 6.26 -25.26 -10.85
N SER A 48 7.22 -25.12 -11.78
CA SER A 48 8.60 -24.72 -11.51
C SER A 48 8.83 -23.27 -11.96
N LEU A 49 8.19 -22.31 -11.28
CA LEU A 49 8.46 -20.89 -11.46
C LEU A 49 9.51 -20.42 -10.45
N SER A 50 10.41 -19.55 -10.90
CA SER A 50 11.46 -18.96 -10.08
C SER A 50 11.32 -17.43 -10.05
N PRO A 51 10.33 -16.89 -9.31
CA PRO A 51 10.19 -15.45 -9.14
C PRO A 51 11.39 -14.88 -8.36
N LEU A 52 11.55 -13.56 -8.38
CA LEU A 52 12.59 -12.87 -7.60
C LEU A 52 12.52 -13.30 -6.12
N GLY A 53 13.66 -13.63 -5.52
CA GLY A 53 13.74 -14.07 -4.12
C GLY A 53 13.15 -15.45 -3.80
N GLY A 54 12.62 -16.16 -4.81
CA GLY A 54 11.97 -17.46 -4.66
C GLY A 54 10.50 -17.36 -4.22
N GLY A 55 9.77 -18.48 -4.34
CA GLY A 55 8.31 -18.50 -4.17
C GLY A 55 7.81 -18.02 -2.79
N TYR A 56 8.54 -18.31 -1.72
CA TYR A 56 8.16 -17.86 -0.36
C TYR A 56 8.33 -16.35 -0.17
N TRP A 57 9.46 -15.79 -0.62
CA TRP A 57 9.70 -14.35 -0.62
C TRP A 57 8.64 -13.64 -1.46
N TRP A 58 8.39 -14.14 -2.67
CA TRP A 58 7.44 -13.57 -3.60
C TRP A 58 6.02 -13.54 -3.01
N HIS A 59 5.59 -14.61 -2.34
CA HIS A 59 4.30 -14.61 -1.66
C HIS A 59 4.17 -13.53 -0.58
N ILE A 60 5.15 -13.44 0.33
CA ILE A 60 5.16 -12.42 1.39
C ILE A 60 5.08 -11.04 0.74
N HIS A 61 5.92 -10.79 -0.27
CA HIS A 61 6.02 -9.51 -0.95
C HIS A 61 4.71 -9.13 -1.62
N GLU A 62 4.14 -10.05 -2.41
CA GLU A 62 2.96 -9.81 -3.21
C GLU A 62 1.69 -9.61 -2.38
N MET A 63 1.57 -10.27 -1.23
CA MET A 63 0.42 -10.05 -0.34
C MET A 63 0.48 -8.68 0.33
N ILE A 64 1.68 -8.21 0.67
CA ILE A 64 1.87 -6.98 1.44
C ILE A 64 1.97 -5.76 0.51
N PHE A 65 2.96 -5.75 -0.38
CA PHE A 65 3.26 -4.59 -1.23
C PHE A 65 2.49 -4.61 -2.55
N GLY A 66 2.20 -5.79 -3.10
CA GLY A 66 1.40 -5.95 -4.31
C GLY A 66 -0.07 -5.68 -4.05
N PHE A 67 -0.73 -6.61 -3.36
CA PHE A 67 -2.14 -6.53 -2.98
C PHE A 67 -2.40 -5.41 -1.97
N GLY A 68 -1.76 -5.46 -0.79
CA GLY A 68 -1.98 -4.45 0.26
C GLY A 68 -1.65 -3.03 -0.22
N GLY A 69 -0.55 -2.87 -0.96
CA GLY A 69 -0.18 -1.60 -1.59
C GLY A 69 -1.22 -1.09 -2.60
N ALA A 70 -1.82 -1.96 -3.42
CA ALA A 70 -2.91 -1.57 -4.32
C ALA A 70 -4.13 -1.07 -3.54
N ILE A 71 -4.56 -1.80 -2.51
CA ILE A 71 -5.72 -1.40 -1.70
C ILE A 71 -5.46 -0.07 -0.98
N ILE A 72 -4.27 0.11 -0.40
CA ILE A 72 -3.90 1.38 0.24
C ILE A 72 -3.89 2.52 -0.78
N ALA A 73 -3.27 2.34 -1.95
CA ALA A 73 -3.25 3.36 -3.00
C ALA A 73 -4.66 3.71 -3.49
N GLY A 74 -5.50 2.71 -3.78
CA GLY A 74 -6.88 2.92 -4.21
C GLY A 74 -7.71 3.68 -3.18
N PHE A 75 -7.54 3.36 -1.90
CA PHE A 75 -8.18 4.06 -0.79
C PHE A 75 -7.72 5.51 -0.70
N LEU A 76 -6.40 5.75 -0.63
CA LEU A 76 -5.84 7.10 -0.41
C LEU A 76 -6.08 8.04 -1.59
N LEU A 77 -5.93 7.55 -2.82
CA LEU A 77 -6.18 8.33 -4.04
C LEU A 77 -7.66 8.71 -4.21
N THR A 78 -8.56 7.96 -3.58
CA THR A 78 -9.99 8.30 -3.52
C THR A 78 -10.29 9.24 -2.36
N ALA A 79 -9.73 8.96 -1.18
CA ALA A 79 -9.98 9.71 0.04
C ALA A 79 -9.44 11.15 -0.03
N VAL A 80 -8.33 11.38 -0.74
CA VAL A 80 -7.72 12.70 -0.89
C VAL A 80 -8.67 13.72 -1.50
N GLN A 81 -9.54 13.30 -2.43
CA GLN A 81 -10.53 14.18 -3.02
C GLN A 81 -11.54 14.67 -1.97
N ASN A 82 -11.97 13.78 -1.08
CA ASN A 82 -12.90 14.14 0.00
C ASN A 82 -12.27 15.07 1.04
N TRP A 83 -10.96 14.93 1.30
CA TRP A 83 -10.25 15.77 2.25
C TRP A 83 -9.91 17.16 1.72
N THR A 84 -9.51 17.23 0.45
CA THR A 84 -8.99 18.46 -0.17
C THR A 84 -10.06 19.23 -0.94
N GLY A 85 -11.17 18.58 -1.30
CA GLY A 85 -12.19 19.14 -2.19
C GLY A 85 -11.71 19.32 -3.63
N VAL A 86 -10.50 18.86 -3.96
CA VAL A 86 -9.89 18.91 -5.29
C VAL A 86 -9.98 17.52 -5.90
N ARG A 87 -10.27 17.47 -7.21
CA ARG A 87 -10.24 16.21 -7.97
C ARG A 87 -8.95 15.41 -7.72
N GLY A 88 -9.12 14.14 -7.37
CA GLY A 88 -8.03 13.20 -7.20
C GLY A 88 -7.38 12.78 -8.53
N ALA A 89 -6.48 11.81 -8.46
CA ALA A 89 -5.88 11.22 -9.67
C ALA A 89 -6.95 10.52 -10.52
N GLN A 90 -7.05 10.91 -11.80
CA GLN A 90 -7.99 10.36 -12.78
C GLN A 90 -7.37 10.36 -14.19
N GLY A 91 -7.99 9.61 -15.12
CA GLY A 91 -7.53 9.50 -16.50
C GLY A 91 -6.09 8.99 -16.62
N ASN A 92 -5.27 9.69 -17.41
CA ASN A 92 -3.89 9.27 -17.70
C ASN A 92 -2.99 9.20 -16.46
N ALA A 93 -3.18 10.08 -15.48
CA ALA A 93 -2.40 10.04 -14.24
C ALA A 93 -2.68 8.76 -13.44
N LEU A 94 -3.96 8.37 -13.35
CA LEU A 94 -4.35 7.13 -12.70
C LEU A 94 -3.92 5.90 -13.49
N LEU A 95 -3.99 5.96 -14.83
CA LEU A 95 -3.48 4.90 -15.70
C LEU A 95 -1.98 4.69 -15.51
N ALA A 96 -1.18 5.75 -15.46
CA ALA A 96 0.26 5.66 -15.25
C ALA A 96 0.60 5.01 -13.90
N LEU A 97 -0.09 5.39 -12.82
CA LEU A 97 0.07 4.75 -11.50
C LEU A 97 -0.30 3.27 -11.54
N PHE A 98 -1.39 2.93 -12.22
CA PHE A 98 -1.83 1.55 -12.36
C PHE A 98 -0.83 0.71 -13.17
N LEU A 99 -0.32 1.24 -14.28
CA LEU A 99 0.68 0.56 -15.10
C LEU A 99 2.01 0.40 -14.37
N LEU A 100 2.41 1.39 -13.56
CA LEU A 100 3.60 1.28 -12.71
C LEU A 100 3.46 0.15 -11.68
N TRP A 101 2.31 0.07 -11.01
CA TRP A 101 2.00 -1.03 -10.09
C TRP A 101 2.04 -2.39 -10.80
N LEU A 102 1.36 -2.50 -11.94
CA LEU A 102 1.29 -3.72 -12.73
C LEU A 102 2.67 -4.15 -13.24
N ALA A 103 3.49 -3.20 -13.70
CA ALA A 103 4.84 -3.46 -14.16
C ALA A 103 5.66 -4.13 -13.06
N GLY A 104 5.62 -3.62 -11.82
CA GLY A 104 6.27 -4.24 -10.67
C GLY A 104 5.91 -5.72 -10.49
N ARG A 105 4.61 -6.06 -10.60
CA ARG A 105 4.15 -7.45 -10.46
C ARG A 105 4.69 -8.36 -11.57
N LEU A 106 4.71 -7.86 -12.80
CA LEU A 106 5.17 -8.60 -13.98
C LEU A 106 6.68 -8.83 -13.96
N VAL A 107 7.47 -7.86 -13.51
CA VAL A 107 8.93 -8.02 -13.45
C VAL A 107 9.36 -8.91 -12.29
N LEU A 108 8.63 -8.92 -11.17
CA LEU A 108 8.95 -9.78 -10.01
C LEU A 108 8.75 -11.27 -10.30
N ILE A 109 7.76 -11.63 -11.12
CA ILE A 109 7.53 -13.02 -11.54
C ILE A 109 8.49 -13.46 -12.66
N MET A 110 9.04 -12.53 -13.43
CA MET A 110 9.98 -12.76 -14.54
C MET A 110 11.29 -11.98 -14.34
N PRO A 111 12.09 -12.31 -13.30
CA PRO A 111 13.28 -11.51 -12.95
C PRO A 111 14.35 -11.47 -14.04
N ASP A 112 14.43 -12.50 -14.90
CA ASP A 112 15.40 -12.59 -15.99
C ASP A 112 15.15 -11.58 -17.12
N LEU A 113 13.95 -10.98 -17.20
CA LEU A 113 13.60 -10.05 -18.27
C LEU A 113 14.42 -8.75 -18.20
N LEU A 114 14.64 -8.23 -16.99
CA LEU A 114 15.27 -6.93 -16.75
C LEU A 114 16.47 -7.01 -15.79
N GLY A 115 16.71 -8.18 -15.19
CA GLY A 115 17.67 -8.38 -14.12
C GLY A 115 17.14 -7.91 -12.76
N PRO A 116 17.78 -8.35 -11.66
CA PRO A 116 17.28 -8.13 -10.30
C PRO A 116 17.26 -6.64 -9.92
N THR A 117 18.29 -5.88 -10.27
CA THR A 117 18.39 -4.46 -9.88
C THR A 117 17.28 -3.61 -10.48
N LEU A 118 17.03 -3.73 -11.79
CA LEU A 118 15.99 -2.94 -12.45
C LEU A 118 14.60 -3.41 -12.02
N THR A 119 14.42 -4.71 -11.78
CA THR A 119 13.20 -5.28 -11.22
C THR A 119 12.85 -4.66 -9.86
N SER A 120 13.80 -4.64 -8.91
CA SER A 120 13.60 -4.02 -7.60
C SER A 120 13.35 -2.51 -7.69
N LEU A 121 14.01 -1.80 -8.61
CA LEU A 121 13.74 -0.36 -8.80
C LEU A 121 12.30 -0.12 -9.27
N ILE A 122 11.81 -0.88 -10.25
CA ILE A 122 10.43 -0.76 -10.75
C ILE A 122 9.43 -1.08 -9.63
N ASP A 123 9.68 -2.13 -8.86
CA ASP A 123 8.86 -2.50 -7.70
C ASP A 123 8.77 -1.36 -6.67
N LEU A 124 9.91 -0.76 -6.31
CA LEU A 124 9.99 0.28 -5.29
C LEU A 124 9.34 1.60 -5.70
N LEU A 125 9.28 1.91 -7.00
CA LEU A 125 8.81 3.22 -7.48
C LEU A 125 7.32 3.48 -7.22
N PHE A 126 6.50 2.44 -7.07
CA PHE A 126 5.05 2.61 -6.94
C PHE A 126 4.65 3.43 -5.71
N LEU A 127 5.10 3.03 -4.52
CA LEU A 127 4.69 3.66 -3.25
C LEU A 127 5.15 5.13 -3.13
N PRO A 128 6.40 5.50 -3.46
CA PRO A 128 6.83 6.90 -3.51
C PRO A 128 6.04 7.73 -4.52
N THR A 129 5.72 7.16 -5.68
CA THR A 129 4.93 7.88 -6.70
C THR A 129 3.52 8.15 -6.21
N VAL A 130 2.88 7.17 -5.55
CA VAL A 130 1.57 7.36 -4.89
C VAL A 130 1.68 8.43 -3.79
N ALA A 131 2.72 8.38 -2.96
CA ALA A 131 2.94 9.36 -1.88
C ALA A 131 3.09 10.78 -2.44
N TYR A 132 3.83 10.95 -3.54
CA TYR A 132 3.99 12.24 -4.22
C TYR A 132 2.67 12.76 -4.79
N VAL A 133 1.92 11.92 -5.50
CA VAL A 133 0.60 12.28 -6.07
C VAL A 133 -0.38 12.65 -4.97
N LEU A 134 -0.33 11.95 -3.82
CA LEU A 134 -1.14 12.23 -2.64
C LEU A 134 -0.75 13.56 -1.97
N ALA A 135 0.54 13.84 -1.82
CA ALA A 135 1.05 14.99 -1.11
C ALA A 135 0.66 16.32 -1.80
N LYS A 136 0.70 16.38 -3.14
CA LYS A 136 0.42 17.59 -3.91
C LYS A 136 -0.88 18.32 -3.52
N PRO A 137 -2.08 17.71 -3.65
CA PRO A 137 -3.32 18.39 -3.32
C PRO A 137 -3.45 18.65 -1.82
N ILE A 138 -2.87 17.81 -0.96
CA ILE A 138 -2.92 18.00 0.51
C ILE A 138 -2.15 19.26 0.92
N ILE A 139 -0.94 19.46 0.38
CA ILE A 139 -0.13 20.65 0.63
C ILE A 139 -0.80 21.88 0.02
N ALA A 140 -1.25 21.80 -1.24
CA ALA A 140 -1.90 22.90 -1.93
C ALA A 140 -3.15 23.42 -1.18
N MET A 141 -3.94 22.50 -0.62
CA MET A 141 -5.15 22.82 0.15
C MET A 141 -4.91 22.95 1.66
N LYS A 142 -3.64 22.94 2.09
CA LYS A 142 -3.20 23.08 3.49
C LYS A 142 -3.86 22.08 4.47
N GLN A 143 -4.22 20.89 3.99
CA GLN A 143 -4.86 19.82 4.76
C GLN A 143 -3.83 18.98 5.53
N TYR A 144 -2.94 19.62 6.29
CA TYR A 144 -1.73 19.00 6.85
C TYR A 144 -2.00 17.80 7.78
N ARG A 145 -3.16 17.73 8.42
CA ARG A 145 -3.56 16.56 9.22
C ARG A 145 -3.58 15.25 8.41
N ASN A 146 -3.82 15.34 7.10
CA ASN A 146 -3.85 14.20 6.20
C ASN A 146 -2.49 13.92 5.56
N LEU A 147 -1.48 14.79 5.74
CA LEU A 147 -0.10 14.48 5.34
C LEU A 147 0.47 13.28 6.07
N PHE A 148 -0.11 12.87 7.20
CA PHE A 148 0.23 11.66 7.94
C PHE A 148 0.40 10.40 7.05
N PHE A 149 -0.35 10.27 5.95
CA PHE A 149 -0.21 9.12 5.06
C PHE A 149 1.05 9.15 4.18
N VAL A 150 1.65 10.32 3.97
CA VAL A 150 2.89 10.47 3.17
C VAL A 150 4.10 9.83 3.86
N PRO A 151 4.46 10.14 5.13
CA PRO A 151 5.54 9.45 5.81
C PRO A 151 5.19 7.97 6.04
N LEU A 152 3.92 7.61 6.19
CA LEU A 152 3.51 6.21 6.30
C LEU A 152 3.82 5.41 5.01
N LEU A 153 3.53 5.98 3.84
CA LEU A 153 3.91 5.38 2.55
C LEU A 153 5.43 5.35 2.35
N ALA A 154 6.16 6.32 2.89
CA ALA A 154 7.62 6.31 2.89
C ALA A 154 8.16 5.16 3.75
N LEU A 155 7.65 4.97 4.97
CA LEU A 155 7.98 3.81 5.82
C LEU A 155 7.63 2.49 5.13
N PHE A 156 6.52 2.45 4.39
CA PHE A 156 6.15 1.26 3.62
C PHE A 156 7.07 1.00 2.43
N THR A 157 7.60 2.05 1.82
CA THR A 157 8.68 1.94 0.82
C THR A 157 9.97 1.40 1.45
N ILE A 158 10.31 1.84 2.68
CA ILE A 158 11.49 1.36 3.41
C ILE A 158 11.34 -0.14 3.72
N ALA A 159 10.19 -0.58 4.23
CA ALA A 159 9.93 -2.01 4.45
C ALA A 159 10.07 -2.83 3.16
N ASN A 160 9.59 -2.30 2.02
CA ASN A 160 9.74 -2.95 0.73
C ASN A 160 11.22 -3.00 0.27
N LEU A 161 11.96 -1.92 0.51
CA LEU A 161 13.38 -1.85 0.21
C LEU A 161 14.18 -2.85 1.03
N GLU A 162 13.95 -2.93 2.35
CA GLU A 162 14.59 -3.92 3.22
C GLU A 162 14.33 -5.35 2.73
N MET A 163 13.09 -5.64 2.31
CA MET A 163 12.74 -6.95 1.79
C MET A 163 13.47 -7.28 0.48
N ASN A 164 13.62 -6.31 -0.43
CA ASN A 164 14.42 -6.46 -1.64
C ASN A 164 15.92 -6.63 -1.30
N LEU A 165 16.46 -5.85 -0.36
CA LEU A 165 17.85 -5.93 0.06
C LEU A 165 18.18 -7.26 0.75
N ALA A 166 17.22 -7.88 1.44
CA ALA A 166 17.37 -9.20 2.07
C ALA A 166 17.69 -10.33 1.08
N ILE A 167 17.42 -10.16 -0.21
CA ILE A 167 17.82 -11.11 -1.26
C ILE A 167 19.35 -11.12 -1.42
N HIS A 168 19.97 -9.94 -1.35
CA HIS A 168 21.41 -9.75 -1.62
C HIS A 168 22.26 -9.70 -0.36
N TYR A 169 21.66 -9.26 0.75
CA TYR A 169 22.34 -9.02 2.03
C TYR A 169 21.59 -9.70 3.20
N PRO A 170 21.40 -11.03 3.16
CA PRO A 170 20.58 -11.76 4.15
C PRO A 170 21.13 -11.73 5.58
N THR A 171 22.42 -11.40 5.76
CA THR A 171 23.04 -11.23 7.08
C THR A 171 22.68 -9.91 7.75
N THR A 172 22.25 -8.92 6.96
CA THR A 172 21.90 -7.57 7.45
C THR A 172 20.39 -7.35 7.43
N PHE A 173 19.69 -7.88 6.43
CA PHE A 173 18.25 -7.70 6.26
C PHE A 173 17.53 -9.04 6.26
N ASN A 174 16.45 -9.16 7.03
CA ASN A 174 15.63 -10.37 7.08
C ASN A 174 14.30 -10.15 6.35
N SER A 175 14.00 -11.00 5.38
CA SER A 175 12.76 -10.90 4.58
C SER A 175 11.49 -11.09 5.41
N VAL A 176 11.52 -11.94 6.44
CA VAL A 176 10.38 -12.22 7.32
C VAL A 176 10.08 -11.02 8.20
N TYR A 177 11.10 -10.42 8.83
CA TYR A 177 10.90 -9.22 9.64
C TYR A 177 10.52 -8.00 8.81
N SER A 178 11.05 -7.88 7.58
CA SER A 178 10.60 -6.85 6.62
C SER A 178 9.12 -7.03 6.26
N GLY A 179 8.70 -8.29 6.06
CA GLY A 179 7.29 -8.64 5.87
C GLY A 179 6.43 -8.29 7.09
N TYR A 180 6.86 -8.66 8.30
CA TYR A 180 6.14 -8.29 9.52
C TYR A 180 6.06 -6.77 9.72
N ALA A 181 7.12 -6.02 9.41
CA ALA A 181 7.08 -4.56 9.40
C ALA A 181 5.99 -4.04 8.45
N GLY A 182 5.90 -4.60 7.24
CA GLY A 182 4.84 -4.30 6.28
C GLY A 182 3.43 -4.62 6.80
N VAL A 183 3.23 -5.78 7.41
CA VAL A 183 1.94 -6.14 8.04
C VAL A 183 1.58 -5.19 9.18
N MET A 184 2.55 -4.81 10.01
CA MET A 184 2.34 -3.87 11.10
C MET A 184 2.04 -2.45 10.59
N LEU A 185 2.65 -2.02 9.49
CA LEU A 185 2.32 -0.76 8.81
C LEU A 185 0.87 -0.76 8.30
N VAL A 186 0.44 -1.85 7.65
CA VAL A 186 -0.96 -2.01 7.20
C VAL A 186 -1.91 -2.01 8.39
N THR A 187 -1.57 -2.74 9.46
CA THR A 187 -2.37 -2.81 10.69
C THR A 187 -2.48 -1.45 11.38
N PHE A 188 -1.38 -0.70 11.43
CA PHE A 188 -1.34 0.67 11.96
C PHE A 188 -2.23 1.61 11.15
N LEU A 189 -2.14 1.55 9.81
CA LEU A 189 -3.03 2.29 8.91
C LEU A 189 -4.50 1.96 9.20
N MET A 190 -4.83 0.68 9.27
CA MET A 190 -6.19 0.21 9.53
C MET A 190 -6.71 0.67 10.89
N SER A 191 -5.91 0.57 11.95
CA SER A 191 -6.27 1.01 13.30
C SER A 191 -6.57 2.52 13.34
N VAL A 192 -5.67 3.34 12.78
CA VAL A 192 -5.86 4.80 12.70
C VAL A 192 -7.10 5.14 11.86
N MET A 193 -7.30 4.47 10.74
CA MET A 193 -8.44 4.71 9.88
C MET A 193 -9.76 4.29 10.52
N ALA A 194 -9.80 3.11 11.15
CA ALA A 194 -10.96 2.61 11.87
C ALA A 194 -11.38 3.58 12.98
N GLY A 195 -10.45 4.07 13.79
CA GLY A 195 -10.75 5.09 14.81
C GLY A 195 -11.36 6.38 14.24
N ARG A 196 -10.97 6.78 13.02
CA ARG A 196 -11.49 7.98 12.36
C ARG A 196 -12.89 7.77 11.75
N VAL A 197 -13.15 6.60 11.16
CA VAL A 197 -14.35 6.40 10.31
C VAL A 197 -15.40 5.48 10.93
N ALA A 198 -14.98 4.42 11.65
CA ALA A 198 -15.90 3.41 12.16
C ALA A 198 -16.94 3.99 13.14
N PRO A 199 -16.60 4.88 14.11
CA PRO A 199 -17.61 5.44 15.01
C PRO A 199 -18.72 6.20 14.28
N MET A 200 -18.37 6.87 13.18
CA MET A 200 -19.35 7.60 12.36
C MET A 200 -20.21 6.65 11.52
N PHE A 201 -19.60 5.65 10.88
CA PHE A 201 -20.35 4.65 10.12
C PHE A 201 -21.29 3.83 10.99
N THR A 202 -20.83 3.39 12.17
CA THR A 202 -21.66 2.66 13.13
C THR A 202 -22.84 3.50 13.56
N ALA A 203 -22.62 4.73 14.04
CA ALA A 203 -23.69 5.62 14.47
C ALA A 203 -24.72 5.90 13.37
N ASN A 204 -24.27 6.14 12.14
CA ASN A 204 -25.15 6.37 11.00
C ASN A 204 -25.96 5.12 10.63
N GLY A 205 -25.36 3.93 10.71
CA GLY A 205 -26.01 2.66 10.39
C GLY A 205 -27.02 2.21 11.46
N THR A 206 -26.68 2.39 12.75
CA THR A 206 -27.53 2.00 13.88
C THR A 206 -28.50 3.08 14.32
N LYS A 207 -28.35 4.31 13.81
CA LYS A 207 -29.08 5.51 14.24
C LYS A 207 -28.92 5.80 15.74
N THR A 208 -27.78 5.43 16.32
CA THR A 208 -27.44 5.70 17.73
C THR A 208 -26.49 6.89 17.85
N PRO A 209 -26.35 7.52 19.04
CA PRO A 209 -25.31 8.51 19.27
C PRO A 209 -23.92 7.97 18.92
N LYS A 210 -23.07 8.84 18.36
CA LYS A 210 -21.68 8.50 18.06
C LYS A 210 -20.94 8.20 19.36
N ALA A 211 -20.23 7.07 19.40
CA ALA A 211 -19.38 6.72 20.53
C ALA A 211 -18.33 7.82 20.78
N SER A 212 -18.23 8.27 22.04
CA SER A 212 -17.23 9.24 22.46
C SER A 212 -15.84 8.59 22.41
N PRO A 213 -14.86 9.20 21.71
CA PRO A 213 -13.52 8.65 21.65
C PRO A 213 -12.86 8.72 23.03
N LEU A 214 -12.11 7.68 23.40
CA LEU A 214 -11.25 7.64 24.58
C LEU A 214 -9.79 7.87 24.13
N PRO A 215 -9.25 9.10 24.23
CA PRO A 215 -7.98 9.44 23.58
C PRO A 215 -6.79 8.65 24.08
N TRP A 216 -6.81 8.20 25.34
CA TRP A 216 -5.75 7.37 25.91
C TRP A 216 -5.75 5.96 25.31
N LEU A 217 -6.92 5.40 25.01
CA LEU A 217 -7.06 4.08 24.42
C LEU A 217 -6.58 4.10 22.96
N ASP A 218 -6.95 5.14 22.20
CA ASP A 218 -6.47 5.34 20.83
C ASP A 218 -4.94 5.49 20.78
N LYS A 219 -4.37 6.23 21.75
CA LYS A 219 -2.91 6.38 21.87
C LYS A 219 -2.23 5.10 22.28
N ALA A 220 -2.81 4.32 23.21
CA ALA A 220 -2.24 3.05 23.65
C ALA A 220 -2.26 2.01 22.52
N ALA A 221 -3.38 1.88 21.81
CA ALA A 221 -3.53 0.93 20.70
C ALA A 221 -2.63 1.28 19.51
N ASN A 222 -2.65 2.53 19.04
CA ASN A 222 -1.80 2.94 17.93
C ASN A 222 -0.33 3.02 18.36
N GLY A 223 -0.05 3.40 19.61
CA GLY A 223 1.30 3.46 20.16
C GLY A 223 1.97 2.10 20.23
N SER A 224 1.27 1.06 20.71
CA SER A 224 1.82 -0.30 20.77
C SER A 224 2.11 -0.88 19.38
N ILE A 225 1.19 -0.70 18.43
CA ILE A 225 1.40 -1.09 17.02
C ILE A 225 2.58 -0.32 16.43
N GLY A 226 2.67 0.99 16.69
CA GLY A 226 3.77 1.83 16.22
C GLY A 226 5.13 1.39 16.77
N ILE A 227 5.22 1.06 18.06
CA ILE A 227 6.46 0.54 18.67
C ILE A 227 6.88 -0.76 17.99
N ALA A 228 5.95 -1.72 17.84
CA ALA A 228 6.25 -2.99 17.18
C ALA A 228 6.66 -2.81 15.71
N MET A 229 5.99 -1.91 14.99
CA MET A 229 6.32 -1.53 13.62
C MET A 229 7.74 -0.95 13.51
N PHE A 230 8.08 0.02 14.36
CA PHE A 230 9.42 0.63 14.35
C PHE A 230 10.51 -0.34 14.81
N SER A 231 10.24 -1.23 15.77
CA SER A 231 11.23 -2.24 16.17
C SER A 231 11.55 -3.22 15.03
N LEU A 232 10.55 -3.57 14.22
CA LEU A 232 10.73 -4.44 13.06
C LEU A 232 11.45 -3.73 11.91
N LEU A 233 11.10 -2.47 11.62
CA LEU A 233 11.80 -1.66 10.61
C LEU A 233 13.27 -1.40 10.99
N LEU A 234 13.55 -1.20 12.29
CA LEU A 234 14.92 -0.97 12.75
C LEU A 234 15.74 -2.26 12.89
N GLN A 235 15.25 -3.39 12.37
CA GLN A 235 15.96 -4.67 12.40
C GLN A 235 17.43 -4.63 11.94
N PRO A 236 17.83 -3.86 10.90
CA PRO A 236 19.20 -3.91 10.42
C PRO A 236 20.16 -3.21 11.40
N VAL A 237 19.63 -2.32 12.24
CA VAL A 237 20.38 -1.52 13.23
C VAL A 237 20.38 -2.19 14.59
N VAL A 238 19.24 -2.74 14.99
CA VAL A 238 19.05 -3.34 16.33
C VAL A 238 19.66 -4.76 16.40
N GLY A 239 19.98 -5.36 15.25
CA GLY A 239 20.66 -6.64 15.22
C GLY A 239 19.73 -7.81 15.52
N PHE A 240 18.51 -7.80 14.98
CA PHE A 240 17.69 -9.01 14.89
C PHE A 240 18.26 -9.96 13.81
N SER A 241 19.57 -10.19 13.81
CA SER A 241 20.21 -11.24 13.04
C SER A 241 20.02 -12.52 13.84
N ALA A 242 18.93 -13.24 13.58
CA ALA A 242 18.90 -14.65 13.93
C ALA A 242 19.97 -15.34 13.09
N THR A 243 21.09 -15.68 13.72
CA THR A 243 22.00 -16.73 13.25
C THR A 243 21.23 -18.01 13.00
#